data_AF-A0A433ENJ4-F1
#
_entry.id   AF-A0A433ENJ4-F1
#
_cell.length_a   1.000
_cell.length_b   1.000
_cell.length_c   1.000
_cell.angle_alpha   90.00
_cell.angle_beta   90.00
_cell.angle_gamma   90.00
#
_symmetry.space_group_name_H-M   'P 1'
#
loop_
_entity.id
_entity.type
_entity.pdbx_description
1 polymer ?
#
loop_
_entity_poly.entity_id
_entity_poly.type
_entity_poly.pdbx_seq_one_letter_code
_entity_poly.pdbx_strand_id
1 'polypeptide(L)'
;MPQVKKIKNNLLEDENITKSDIGNFVSFKGTKIKKNINYQNILPPMTCDVKLVQKFRNLAKDKQWTNTTLMNNILRDYFDRLENSKNEDD
;
A
#
# COMPACT_ATOMS: atom_id res chain seq x y z
N MET A 1 26.99 27.75 21.87
CA MET A 1 26.48 26.37 22.02
C MET A 1 25.05 26.43 22.57
N PRO A 2 24.06 25.79 21.95
CA PRO A 2 22.69 25.81 22.44
C PRO A 2 22.56 24.93 23.69
N GLN A 3 21.96 25.47 24.75
CA GLN A 3 21.69 24.73 25.99
C GLN A 3 20.52 23.78 25.78
N VAL A 4 20.74 22.48 25.99
CA VAL A 4 19.68 21.46 25.94
C VAL A 4 18.82 21.61 27.20
N LYS A 5 17.56 22.04 27.05
CA LYS A 5 16.61 22.03 28.16
C LYS A 5 16.30 20.56 28.52
N LYS A 6 16.67 20.15 29.73
CA LYS A 6 16.26 18.85 30.29
C LYS A 6 14.74 18.81 30.37
N ILE A 7 14.12 17.90 29.61
CA ILE A 7 12.71 17.56 29.76
C ILE A 7 12.61 16.83 31.11
N LYS A 8 11.96 17.45 32.09
CA LYS A 8 11.58 16.77 33.33
C LYS A 8 10.37 15.91 32.98
N ASN A 9 10.59 14.61 32.82
CA ASN A 9 9.51 13.64 32.88
C ASN A 9 9.06 13.56 34.34
N ASN A 10 8.12 14.41 34.72
CA ASN A 10 7.34 14.20 35.94
C ASN A 10 6.34 13.07 35.61
N LEU A 11 6.82 11.83 35.64
CA LEU A 11 5.94 10.69 35.78
C LEU A 11 5.53 10.70 37.25
N LEU A 12 4.35 11.27 37.51
CA LEU A 12 3.70 11.17 38.81
C LEU A 12 3.49 9.68 39.08
N GLU A 13 4.34 9.14 39.95
CA GLU A 13 4.01 7.98 40.75
C GLU A 13 2.79 8.35 41.61
N ASP A 14 1.93 7.35 41.84
CA ASP A 14 0.69 7.41 42.60
C ASP A 14 -0.51 8.06 41.90
N GLU A 15 -1.17 7.26 41.06
CA GLU A 15 -2.63 7.05 41.13
C GLU A 15 -2.98 5.81 40.31
N ASN A 16 -3.87 4.95 40.84
CA ASN A 16 -4.27 3.68 40.26
C ASN A 16 -4.81 3.83 38.82
N ILE A 17 -3.95 3.70 37.81
CA ILE A 17 -4.37 3.60 36.41
C ILE A 17 -5.08 2.25 36.25
N THR A 18 -6.40 2.27 36.18
CA THR A 18 -7.18 1.06 35.93
C THR A 18 -7.04 0.67 34.46
N LYS A 19 -7.13 -0.63 34.14
CA LYS A 19 -7.10 -1.12 32.73
C LYS A 19 -8.11 -0.41 31.82
N SER A 20 -9.17 0.16 32.39
CA SER A 20 -10.17 0.98 31.70
C SER A 20 -9.61 2.29 31.13
N ASP A 21 -8.62 2.89 31.77
CA ASP A 21 -8.09 4.22 31.40
C ASP A 21 -7.14 4.14 30.19
N ILE A 22 -6.49 2.99 30.00
CA ILE A 22 -5.69 2.67 28.81
C ILE A 22 -6.58 2.52 27.56
N GLY A 23 -7.85 2.14 27.74
CA GLY A 23 -8.83 2.01 26.66
C GLY A 23 -9.18 3.33 25.97
N ASN A 24 -8.98 4.47 26.65
CA ASN A 24 -9.37 5.80 26.16
C ASN A 24 -8.25 6.55 25.43
N PHE A 25 -6.99 6.08 25.49
CA PHE A 25 -5.89 6.67 24.72
C PHE A 25 -5.81 6.17 23.28
N VAL A 26 -6.62 5.18 22.89
CA VAL A 26 -6.72 4.70 21.50
C VAL A 26 -7.69 5.58 20.70
N SER A 27 -7.49 6.90 20.74
CA SER A 27 -8.32 7.89 20.01
C SER A 27 -8.19 7.81 18.47
N PHE A 28 -7.43 6.85 17.94
CA PHE A 28 -7.39 6.53 16.51
C PHE A 28 -8.30 5.37 16.09
N LYS A 29 -9.26 4.94 16.93
CA LYS A 29 -10.20 3.87 16.57
C LYS A 29 -11.29 4.27 15.56
N GLY A 30 -11.35 5.54 15.12
CA GLY A 30 -12.48 6.06 14.33
C GLY A 30 -12.14 6.78 13.03
N THR A 31 -10.91 7.26 12.84
CA THR A 31 -10.53 7.96 11.61
C THR A 31 -10.10 6.95 10.55
N LYS A 32 -11.08 6.21 10.01
CA LYS A 32 -10.96 5.72 8.64
C LYS A 32 -10.85 6.97 7.77
N ILE A 33 -9.62 7.43 7.54
CA ILE A 33 -9.32 8.32 6.43
C ILE A 33 -9.77 7.55 5.20
N LYS A 34 -11.01 7.77 4.77
CA LYS A 34 -11.54 7.26 3.52
C LYS A 34 -10.71 7.97 2.47
N LYS A 35 -9.56 7.40 2.13
CA LYS A 35 -8.86 7.78 0.90
C LYS A 35 -9.93 7.70 -0.18
N ASN A 36 -10.13 8.81 -0.88
CA ASN A 36 -11.13 8.89 -1.92
C ASN A 36 -10.60 8.02 -3.07
N ILE A 37 -10.91 6.73 -3.01
CA ILE A 37 -10.45 5.75 -3.98
C ILE A 37 -11.25 6.03 -5.26
N ASN A 38 -10.56 6.44 -6.32
CA ASN A 38 -11.20 6.56 -7.63
C ASN A 38 -11.41 5.17 -8.20
N TYR A 39 -12.61 4.63 -8.02
CA TYR A 39 -13.00 3.31 -8.51
C TYR A 39 -12.96 3.19 -10.04
N GLN A 40 -12.92 4.31 -10.79
CA GLN A 40 -12.73 4.27 -12.25
C GLN A 40 -11.34 3.73 -12.65
N ASN A 41 -10.35 3.88 -11.77
CA ASN A 41 -8.97 3.44 -12.02
C ASN A 41 -8.66 2.07 -11.40
N ILE A 42 -9.68 1.33 -10.97
CA ILE A 42 -9.54 0.02 -10.34
C ILE A 42 -10.14 -1.04 -11.26
N LEU A 43 -9.32 -2.05 -11.58
CA LEU A 43 -9.83 -3.24 -12.22
C LEU A 43 -10.78 -3.98 -11.27
N PRO A 44 -11.96 -4.42 -11.74
CA PRO A 44 -12.87 -5.20 -10.91
C PRO A 44 -12.23 -6.55 -10.55
N PRO A 45 -12.76 -7.24 -9.51
CA PRO A 45 -12.39 -8.62 -9.26
C PRO A 45 -12.66 -9.48 -10.49
N MET A 46 -11.64 -10.17 -10.98
CA MET A 46 -11.71 -10.98 -12.19
C MET A 46 -11.04 -12.34 -11.97
N THR A 47 -11.57 -13.37 -12.62
CA THR A 47 -10.96 -14.71 -12.65
C THR A 47 -9.97 -14.80 -13.81
N CYS A 48 -8.96 -15.66 -13.67
CA CYS A 48 -7.93 -15.89 -14.67
C CYS A 48 -7.59 -17.39 -14.68
N ASP A 49 -7.06 -17.89 -15.79
CA ASP A 49 -6.62 -19.28 -15.91
C ASP A 49 -5.64 -19.65 -14.78
N VAL A 50 -5.88 -20.78 -14.13
CA VAL A 50 -5.14 -21.20 -12.93
C VAL A 50 -3.66 -21.40 -13.23
N LYS A 51 -3.33 -21.99 -14.40
CA LYS A 51 -1.92 -22.23 -14.78
C LYS A 51 -1.23 -20.91 -15.06
N LEU A 52 -1.92 -19.96 -15.69
CA LEU A 52 -1.39 -18.62 -15.94
C LEU A 52 -1.15 -17.84 -14.65
N VAL A 53 -2.08 -17.89 -13.69
CA VAL A 53 -1.92 -17.28 -12.36
C VAL A 53 -0.68 -17.83 -11.65
N GLN A 54 -0.46 -19.15 -11.71
CA GLN A 54 0.71 -19.74 -11.07
C GLN A 54 2.02 -19.30 -11.73
N LYS A 55 2.08 -19.30 -13.06
CA LYS A 55 3.26 -18.81 -13.81
C LYS A 55 3.54 -17.34 -13.50
N PHE A 56 2.51 -16.51 -13.50
CA PHE A 56 2.60 -15.09 -13.17
C PHE A 56 3.15 -14.87 -11.75
N ARG A 57 2.65 -15.60 -10.76
CA ARG A 57 3.12 -15.51 -9.36
C ARG A 57 4.57 -15.97 -9.21
N ASN A 58 4.96 -17.04 -9.90
CA ASN A 58 6.34 -17.52 -9.89
C ASN A 58 7.27 -16.45 -10.48
N LEU A 59 6.91 -15.90 -11.64
CA LEU A 59 7.69 -14.83 -12.28
C LEU A 59 7.81 -13.58 -11.40
N ALA A 60 6.73 -13.20 -10.71
CA ALA A 60 6.76 -12.08 -9.78
C ALA A 60 7.76 -12.33 -8.62
N LYS A 61 7.77 -13.55 -8.07
CA LYS A 61 8.73 -13.94 -7.02
C LYS A 61 10.17 -13.92 -7.52
N ASP A 62 10.43 -14.50 -8.69
CA ASP A 62 11.77 -14.57 -9.29
C ASP A 62 12.34 -13.18 -9.54
N LYS A 63 11.48 -12.22 -9.94
CA LYS A 63 11.84 -10.81 -10.13
C LYS A 63 11.83 -9.97 -8.84
N GLN A 64 11.46 -10.54 -7.70
CA GLN A 64 11.24 -9.84 -6.44
C GLN A 64 10.25 -8.67 -6.57
N TRP A 65 9.23 -8.84 -7.40
CA TRP A 65 8.19 -7.86 -7.66
C TRP A 65 6.88 -8.25 -6.99
N THR A 66 6.07 -7.23 -6.68
CA THR A 66 4.67 -7.48 -6.34
C THR A 66 3.91 -7.90 -7.59
N ASN A 67 2.82 -8.64 -7.42
CA ASN A 67 1.89 -8.97 -8.51
C ASN A 67 1.43 -7.71 -9.25
N THR A 68 1.11 -6.63 -8.52
CA THR A 68 0.71 -5.35 -9.12
C THR A 68 1.82 -4.74 -9.96
N THR A 69 3.07 -4.74 -9.47
CA THR A 69 4.22 -4.23 -10.22
C THR A 69 4.43 -5.00 -11.53
N LEU A 70 4.38 -6.33 -11.47
CA LEU A 70 4.52 -7.17 -12.67
C LEU A 70 3.38 -6.92 -13.66
N MET A 71 2.12 -6.85 -13.19
CA MET A 71 0.96 -6.54 -14.02
C MET A 71 1.13 -5.18 -14.73
N ASN A 72 1.51 -4.14 -13.98
CA ASN A 72 1.69 -2.80 -14.54
C ASN A 72 2.79 -2.77 -15.61
N ASN A 73 3.89 -3.49 -15.41
CA ASN A 73 4.96 -3.57 -16.40
C ASN A 73 4.50 -4.29 -17.67
N ILE A 74 3.78 -5.41 -17.55
CA ILE A 74 3.24 -6.14 -18.71
C ILE A 74 2.22 -5.29 -19.48
N LEU A 75 1.31 -4.61 -18.77
CA LEU A 75 0.30 -3.76 -19.40
C LEU A 75 0.94 -2.57 -20.12
N ARG A 76 1.90 -1.90 -19.48
CA ARG A 76 2.63 -0.78 -20.09
C ARG A 76 3.35 -1.22 -21.37
N ASP A 77 4.17 -2.26 -21.26
CA ASP A 77 4.90 -2.83 -22.39
C ASP A 77 3.99 -3.29 -23.55
N TYR A 78 2.81 -3.84 -23.23
CA TYR A 78 1.82 -4.19 -24.25
C TYR A 78 1.27 -2.97 -25.00
N PHE A 79 0.84 -1.93 -24.27
CA PHE A 79 0.26 -0.73 -24.89
C PHE A 79 1.32 0.12 -25.59
N ASP A 80 2.53 0.23 -25.05
CA ASP A 80 3.65 0.93 -25.69
C ASP A 80 3.97 0.30 -27.05
N ARG A 81 4.01 -1.04 -27.15
CA ARG A 81 4.18 -1.74 -28.44
C ARG A 81 3.03 -1.49 -29.41
N LEU A 82 1.79 -1.51 -28.91
CA LEU A 82 0.60 -1.30 -29.72
C LEU A 82 0.51 0.13 -30.28
N GLU A 83 0.99 1.12 -29.53
CA GLU A 83 1.09 2.51 -29.99
C GLU A 83 2.19 2.68 -31.03
N ASN A 84 3.35 2.09 -30.80
CA ASN A 84 4.49 2.19 -31.73
C ASN A 84 4.25 1.43 -33.05
N SER A 85 3.48 0.34 -33.05
CA SER A 85 3.15 -0.42 -34.27
C SER A 85 2.22 0.31 -35.24
N LYS A 86 1.68 1.48 -34.87
CA LYS A 86 0.80 2.29 -35.76
C LYS A 86 1.56 3.28 -36.63
N ASN A 87 2.88 3.43 -36.45
CA ASN A 87 3.69 4.44 -37.14
C ASN A 87 4.53 3.89 -38.31
N GLU A 88 4.37 2.61 -38.67
CA GLU A 88 5.16 1.97 -39.75
C GLU A 88 4.37 1.75 -41.06
N ASP A 89 3.19 2.38 -41.22
CA ASP A 89 2.29 2.16 -42.37
C ASP A 89 1.90 3.48 -43.09
N ASP A 90 2.76 4.51 -43.06
CA ASP A 90 2.62 5.75 -43.85
C ASP A 90 3.82 5.94 -44.83
#